data_AF-A0A2W6TBN9-F1
#
_entry.id   AF-A0A2W6TBN9-F1
#
_cell.length_a   1.000
_cell.length_b   1.000
_cell.length_c   1.000
_cell.angle_alpha   90.00
_cell.angle_beta   90.00
_cell.angle_gamma   90.00
#
_symmetry.space_group_name_H-M   'P 1'
#
loop_
_entity.id
_entity.type
_entity.pdbx_description
1 polymer ?
#
loop_
_entity_poly.entity_id
_entity_poly.type
_entity_poly.pdbx_seq_one_letter_code
_entity_poly.pdbx_strand_id
1 'polypeptide(L)'
;SPLFPADEHLDDAGLEAFIRAKAETIYHPIGTCRMGSDDAAVVDPQLRVRGIDGLRVVDASVMPTLVSGNTNAPTIMIAERAAGLMLG
;
A
#
# COMPACT_ATOMS: atom_id res chain seq x y z
N SER A 1 21.46 -3.90 -16.60
CA SER A 1 21.99 -4.36 -15.30
C SER A 1 21.70 -5.84 -15.18
N PRO A 2 22.60 -6.69 -14.65
CA PRO A 2 22.34 -8.11 -14.51
C PRO A 2 21.18 -8.36 -13.53
N LEU A 3 20.32 -9.32 -13.85
CA LEU A 3 19.13 -9.70 -13.06
C LEU A 3 19.51 -10.53 -11.82
N PHE A 4 20.62 -11.25 -11.90
CA PHE A 4 21.15 -12.13 -10.86
C PHE A 4 22.52 -11.64 -10.39
N PRO A 5 22.96 -12.00 -9.17
CA PRO A 5 24.34 -11.76 -8.75
C PRO A 5 25.31 -12.46 -9.71
N ALA A 6 26.50 -11.87 -9.89
CA ALA A 6 27.52 -12.43 -10.78
C ALA A 6 28.19 -13.69 -10.20
N ASP A 7 28.18 -13.80 -8.87
CA ASP A 7 28.62 -14.99 -8.13
C ASP A 7 27.40 -15.63 -7.46
N GLU A 8 27.25 -16.94 -7.61
CA GLU A 8 26.17 -17.74 -7.04
C GLU A 8 26.47 -18.19 -5.59
N HIS A 9 27.69 -17.98 -5.08
CA HIS A 9 28.14 -18.42 -3.76
C HIS A 9 28.42 -17.25 -2.79
N LEU A 10 27.59 -16.20 -2.85
CA LEU A 10 27.67 -15.09 -1.90
C LEU A 10 27.32 -15.56 -0.48
N ASP A 11 28.02 -15.01 0.51
CA ASP A 11 27.61 -15.07 1.91
C ASP A 11 26.45 -14.09 2.18
N ASP A 12 25.89 -14.11 3.38
CA ASP A 12 24.75 -13.26 3.76
C ASP A 12 25.05 -11.76 3.54
N ALA A 13 26.29 -11.33 3.85
CA ALA A 13 26.72 -9.95 3.67
C ALA A 13 26.79 -9.56 2.18
N GLY A 14 27.30 -10.45 1.33
CA GLY A 14 27.32 -10.28 -0.12
C GLY A 14 25.91 -10.22 -0.70
N LEU A 15 25.00 -11.07 -0.23
CA LEU A 15 23.61 -11.09 -0.67
C LEU A 15 22.86 -9.82 -0.25
N GLU A 16 23.07 -9.32 0.98
CA GLU A 16 22.50 -8.05 1.44
C GLU A 16 22.98 -6.87 0.58
N ALA A 17 24.28 -6.80 0.30
CA ALA A 17 24.85 -5.75 -0.54
C ALA A 17 24.26 -5.77 -1.95
N PHE A 18 24.08 -6.96 -2.53
CA PHE A 18 23.42 -7.12 -3.83
C PHE A 18 21.96 -6.66 -3.79
N ILE A 19 21.17 -7.11 -2.80
CA ILE A 19 19.77 -6.71 -2.64
C ILE A 19 19.68 -5.18 -2.48
N ARG A 20 20.49 -4.57 -1.63
CA ARG A 20 20.48 -3.11 -1.41
C ARG A 20 20.77 -2.32 -2.69
N ALA A 21 21.65 -2.83 -3.55
CA ALA A 21 22.01 -2.19 -4.81
C ALA A 21 21.00 -2.42 -5.95
N LYS A 22 20.09 -3.41 -5.81
CA LYS A 22 19.21 -3.88 -6.89
C LYS A 22 17.72 -3.94 -6.54
N ALA A 23 17.35 -3.79 -5.28
CA ALA A 23 15.97 -3.89 -4.84
C ALA A 23 15.11 -2.88 -5.61
N GLU A 24 14.05 -3.39 -6.22
CA GLU A 24 13.04 -2.61 -6.93
C GLU A 24 11.67 -2.89 -6.31
N THR A 25 10.73 -2.01 -6.58
CA THR A 25 9.34 -2.22 -6.17
C THR A 25 8.61 -3.05 -7.22
N ILE A 26 7.65 -3.84 -6.77
CA ILE A 26 6.62 -4.44 -7.63
C ILE A 26 5.44 -3.49 -7.88
N TYR A 27 5.61 -2.19 -7.58
CA TYR A 27 4.66 -1.10 -7.85
C TYR A 27 3.35 -1.18 -7.08
N HIS A 28 3.40 -1.60 -5.81
CA HIS A 28 2.25 -1.65 -4.90
C HIS A 28 2.35 -0.66 -3.72
N PRO A 29 2.53 0.66 -3.94
CA PRO A 29 2.50 1.64 -2.86
C PRO A 29 1.08 1.79 -2.29
N ILE A 30 0.97 1.87 -0.96
CA ILE A 30 -0.29 2.00 -0.23
C ILE A 30 -0.10 2.81 1.07
N GLY A 31 -1.19 3.07 1.79
CA GLY A 31 -1.16 3.43 3.23
C GLY A 31 -0.81 4.89 3.57
N THR A 32 -0.54 5.76 2.60
CA THR A 32 -0.20 7.17 2.85
C THR A 32 -1.35 8.00 3.41
N CYS A 33 -2.60 7.57 3.21
CA CYS A 33 -3.81 8.15 3.82
C CYS A 33 -4.58 7.09 4.61
N ARG A 34 -3.85 6.27 5.38
CA ARG A 34 -4.37 5.07 6.05
C ARG A 34 -5.70 5.31 6.76
N MET A 35 -6.63 4.38 6.52
CA MET A 35 -7.87 4.21 7.27
C MET A 35 -7.61 3.63 8.67
N GLY A 36 -8.31 4.14 9.68
CA GLY A 36 -8.25 3.60 11.03
C GLY A 36 -9.17 4.32 12.02
N SER A 37 -9.24 3.74 13.22
CA SER A 37 -9.97 4.33 14.36
C SER A 37 -9.05 5.01 15.37
N ASP A 38 -7.72 4.89 15.19
CA ASP A 38 -6.70 5.51 16.04
C ASP A 38 -6.38 6.95 15.60
N ASP A 39 -5.65 7.68 16.44
CA ASP A 39 -5.33 9.09 16.23
C ASP A 39 -4.36 9.36 15.07
N ALA A 40 -3.60 8.35 14.65
CA ALA A 40 -2.68 8.46 13.52
C ALA A 40 -3.33 8.15 12.17
N ALA A 41 -4.63 7.80 12.14
CA ALA A 41 -5.37 7.57 10.91
C ALA A 41 -5.67 8.89 10.18
N VAL A 42 -5.64 8.87 8.84
CA VAL A 42 -6.01 10.03 8.00
C VAL A 42 -7.50 10.00 7.67
N VAL A 43 -8.04 8.81 7.38
CA VAL A 43 -9.47 8.60 7.16
C VAL A 43 -10.07 7.66 8.19
N ASP A 44 -11.36 7.83 8.47
CA ASP A 44 -12.12 6.92 9.34
C ASP A 44 -12.57 5.63 8.60
N PRO A 45 -13.18 4.64 9.29
CA PRO A 45 -13.67 3.41 8.64
C PRO A 45 -14.76 3.61 7.56
N GLN A 46 -15.28 4.83 7.41
CA GLN A 46 -16.23 5.23 6.37
C GLN A 46 -15.54 6.05 5.26
N LEU A 47 -14.20 6.02 5.22
CA LEU A 47 -13.32 6.68 4.27
C LEU A 47 -13.41 8.21 4.28
N ARG A 48 -13.96 8.80 5.35
CA ARG A 48 -14.05 10.25 5.52
C ARG A 48 -12.75 10.80 6.04
N VAL A 49 -12.28 11.89 5.45
CA VAL A 49 -11.08 12.60 5.93
C VAL A 49 -11.38 13.19 7.30
N ARG A 50 -10.56 12.86 8.28
CA ARG A 50 -10.77 13.31 9.65
C ARG A 50 -10.52 14.82 9.74
N GLY A 51 -11.46 15.56 10.32
CA GLY A 51 -11.38 17.01 10.48
C GLY A 51 -11.79 17.84 9.25
N ILE A 52 -12.25 17.21 8.17
CA ILE A 52 -12.77 17.90 6.98
C ILE A 52 -14.12 17.32 6.58
N ASP A 53 -15.16 18.14 6.62
CA ASP A 53 -16.49 17.73 6.22
C ASP A 53 -16.61 17.56 4.70
N GLY A 54 -17.40 16.56 4.28
CA GLY A 54 -17.71 16.33 2.87
C GLY A 54 -16.57 15.78 2.00
N LEU A 55 -15.41 15.45 2.58
CA LEU A 55 -14.26 14.92 1.86
C LEU A 55 -14.00 13.43 2.18
N ARG A 56 -13.71 12.64 1.15
CA ARG A 56 -13.30 11.23 1.27
C ARG A 56 -12.08 10.94 0.41
N VAL A 57 -11.30 9.94 0.79
CA VAL A 57 -10.22 9.36 -0.04
C VAL A 57 -10.61 7.93 -0.38
N VAL A 58 -10.55 7.58 -1.66
CA VAL A 58 -10.98 6.27 -2.16
C VAL A 58 -9.96 5.76 -3.19
N ASP A 59 -8.86 5.22 -2.69
CA ASP A 59 -7.79 4.60 -3.48
C ASP A 59 -6.94 3.67 -2.59
N ALA A 60 -5.79 3.22 -3.08
CA ALA A 60 -4.90 2.33 -2.34
C ALA A 60 -4.23 2.97 -1.10
N SER A 61 -4.18 4.30 -1.02
CA SER A 61 -3.57 5.02 0.10
C SER A 61 -4.30 4.78 1.42
N VAL A 62 -5.58 4.38 1.39
CA VAL A 62 -6.37 4.13 2.60
C VAL A 62 -6.12 2.75 3.22
N MET A 63 -5.45 1.85 2.51
CA MET A 63 -5.19 0.50 3.01
C MET A 63 -4.28 0.57 4.26
N PRO A 64 -4.66 -0.03 5.40
CA PRO A 64 -3.85 0.02 6.61
C PRO A 64 -2.60 -0.87 6.55
N THR A 65 -2.65 -1.95 5.79
CA THR A 65 -1.57 -2.91 5.61
C THR A 65 -1.60 -3.45 4.20
N LEU A 66 -0.44 -3.86 3.68
CA LEU A 66 -0.34 -4.43 2.34
C LEU A 66 -0.95 -5.82 2.34
N VAL A 67 -1.83 -6.08 1.39
CA VAL A 67 -2.42 -7.40 1.21
C VAL A 67 -1.41 -8.35 0.55
N SER A 68 -1.55 -9.65 0.80
CA SER A 68 -0.78 -10.68 0.08
C SER A 68 -1.31 -10.81 -1.35
N GLY A 69 -0.72 -10.06 -2.29
CA GLY A 69 -1.05 -10.08 -3.71
C GLY A 69 -1.01 -8.70 -4.37
N ASN A 70 -1.55 -8.61 -5.58
CA ASN A 70 -1.57 -7.36 -6.33
C ASN A 70 -2.65 -6.41 -5.82
N THR A 71 -2.33 -5.12 -5.69
CA THR A 71 -3.21 -4.13 -5.04
C THR A 71 -4.37 -3.65 -5.92
N ASN A 72 -4.38 -3.98 -7.21
CA ASN A 72 -5.42 -3.56 -8.15
C ASN A 72 -6.82 -4.04 -7.73
N ALA A 73 -7.02 -5.35 -7.55
CA ALA A 73 -8.32 -5.90 -7.17
C ALA A 73 -8.82 -5.38 -5.81
N PRO A 74 -7.99 -5.31 -4.75
CA PRO A 74 -8.35 -4.64 -3.50
C PRO A 74 -8.73 -3.16 -3.68
N THR A 75 -8.05 -2.41 -4.55
CA THR A 75 -8.35 -0.98 -4.80
C THR A 75 -9.71 -0.81 -5.45
N ILE A 76 -10.02 -1.64 -6.46
CA ILE A 76 -11.34 -1.68 -7.09
C ILE A 76 -12.42 -2.02 -6.05
N MET A 77 -12.19 -3.02 -5.20
CA MET A 77 -13.14 -3.40 -4.15
C MET A 77 -13.37 -2.26 -3.13
N ILE A 78 -12.32 -1.51 -2.76
CA ILE A 78 -12.46 -0.32 -1.90
C ILE A 78 -13.36 0.72 -2.58
N ALA A 79 -13.19 0.96 -3.88
CA ALA A 79 -14.03 1.88 -4.64
C ALA A 79 -15.51 1.44 -4.67
N GLU A 80 -15.77 0.16 -4.94
CA GLU A 80 -17.12 -0.43 -4.90
C GLU A 80 -17.76 -0.28 -3.52
N ARG A 81 -17.01 -0.58 -2.46
CA ARG A 81 -17.52 -0.44 -1.08
C ARG A 81 -17.79 1.02 -0.73
N ALA A 82 -16.94 1.94 -1.16
CA ALA A 82 -17.12 3.37 -0.95
C ALA A 82 -18.39 3.88 -1.64
N ALA A 83 -18.65 3.44 -2.88
CA ALA A 83 -19.87 3.77 -3.61
C ALA A 83 -21.12 3.31 -2.85
N GLY A 84 -21.12 2.08 -2.34
CA GLY A 84 -22.20 1.59 -1.47
C GLY A 84 -22.38 2.43 -0.20
N LEU A 85 -21.30 2.83 0.48
CA LEU A 85 -21.38 3.71 1.66
C LEU A 85 -21.94 5.11 1.35
N MET A 86 -21.75 5.60 0.12
CA MET A 86 -22.23 6.92 -0.31
C MET A 86 -23.70 6.89 -0.76
N LEU A 87 -24.14 5.81 -1.36
CA LEU A 87 -25.51 5.67 -1.90
C LEU A 87 -26.52 5.18 -0.85
N GLY A 88 -26.05 4.55 0.24
CA GLY A 88 -26.91 3.92 1.25
C GLY A 88 -27.38 2.53 0.82
#